data_AF-A0A2K3LKK0-F1
#
_entry.id   AF-A0A2K3LKK0-F1
#
_cell.length_a   1.000
_cell.length_b   1.000
_cell.length_c   1.000
_cell.angle_alpha   90.00
_cell.angle_beta   90.00
_cell.angle_gamma   90.00
#
_symmetry.space_group_name_H-M   'P 1'
#
loop_
_entity.id
_entity.type
_entity.pdbx_description
1 polymer ?
#
loop_
_entity_poly.entity_id
_entity_poly.type
_entity_poly.pdbx_seq_one_letter_code
_entity_poly.pdbx_strand_id
1 'polypeptide(L)'
;MQASILKEEFNIDLRVMGIIGSKSMLLSDAGIDLARWKELREEEGEVANLEKFAQHVHGNHFIPNTAIVDCTADPGIAGHYYDWLRKGIHVITPNKKANSGPLDQVK
;
A
#
# COMPACT_ATOMS: atom_id res chain seq x y z
N MET A 1 1.55 -20.23 -5.02
CA MET A 1 1.21 -18.83 -4.70
C MET A 1 2.39 -18.26 -3.92
N GLN A 2 3.05 -17.18 -4.36
CA GLN A 2 4.33 -16.77 -3.76
C GLN A 2 4.26 -16.43 -2.26
N ALA A 3 3.08 -16.02 -1.75
CA ALA A 3 2.86 -15.79 -0.33
C ALA A 3 3.03 -17.04 0.55
N SER A 4 2.67 -18.22 0.06
CA SER A 4 2.81 -19.50 0.78
C SER A 4 4.29 -19.86 0.98
N ILE A 5 5.11 -19.66 -0.07
CA ILE A 5 6.56 -19.90 -0.05
C ILE A 5 7.24 -18.95 0.95
N LEU A 6 6.87 -17.67 0.95
CA LEU A 6 7.40 -16.69 1.90
C LEU A 6 7.12 -17.06 3.36
N LYS A 7 5.93 -17.60 3.63
CA LYS A 7 5.54 -18.04 4.97
C LYS A 7 6.24 -19.34 5.38
N GLU A 8 6.29 -20.32 4.48
CA GLU A 8 6.80 -21.66 4.77
C GLU A 8 8.35 -21.71 4.79
N GLU A 9 9.01 -20.97 3.91
CA GLU A 9 10.48 -21.01 3.78
C GLU A 9 11.19 -19.86 4.51
N PHE A 10 10.53 -18.70 4.66
CA PHE A 10 11.15 -17.50 5.23
C PHE A 10 10.47 -17.00 6.52
N ASN A 11 9.40 -17.66 6.98
CA ASN A 11 8.59 -17.25 8.13
C ASN A 11 8.06 -15.80 8.02
N ILE A 12 7.79 -15.35 6.80
CA ILE A 12 7.26 -14.00 6.52
C ILE A 12 5.74 -14.12 6.35
N ASP A 13 4.99 -13.59 7.31
CA ASP A 13 3.54 -13.48 7.24
C ASP A 13 3.14 -12.17 6.54
N LEU A 14 2.94 -12.23 5.24
CA LEU A 14 2.53 -11.07 4.43
C LEU A 14 1.01 -10.91 4.46
N ARG A 15 0.54 -9.73 4.87
CA ARG A 15 -0.89 -9.40 4.94
C ARG A 15 -1.20 -8.16 4.11
N VAL A 16 -2.29 -8.21 3.37
CA VAL A 16 -2.80 -7.05 2.63
C VAL A 16 -3.77 -6.29 3.52
N MET A 17 -3.36 -5.13 4.02
CA MET A 17 -4.13 -4.34 4.97
C MET A 17 -5.09 -3.34 4.30
N GLY A 18 -4.89 -3.11 3.00
CA GLY A 18 -5.75 -2.23 2.24
C GLY A 18 -5.52 -2.33 0.73
N ILE A 19 -6.56 -2.01 -0.03
CA ILE A 19 -6.52 -1.87 -1.49
C ILE A 19 -7.21 -0.57 -1.85
N ILE A 20 -6.52 0.35 -2.54
CA ILE A 20 -7.07 1.63 -2.98
C ILE A 20 -7.05 1.74 -4.51
N GLY A 21 -8.11 2.32 -5.07
CA GLY A 21 -8.14 2.80 -6.44
C GLY A 21 -8.68 4.23 -6.51
N SER A 22 -8.92 4.73 -7.71
CA SER A 22 -9.26 6.15 -7.93
C SER A 22 -10.58 6.61 -7.29
N LYS A 23 -11.54 5.71 -7.05
CA LYS A 23 -12.88 6.05 -6.52
C LYS A 23 -13.20 5.46 -5.15
N SER A 24 -12.68 4.28 -4.86
CA SER A 24 -12.96 3.56 -3.61
C SER A 24 -11.73 2.84 -3.10
N MET A 25 -11.76 2.52 -1.81
CA MET A 25 -10.76 1.72 -1.13
C MET A 25 -11.41 0.70 -0.20
N LEU A 26 -10.65 -0.33 0.14
CA LEU A 26 -10.98 -1.35 1.13
C LEU A 26 -9.86 -1.35 2.16
N LEU A 27 -10.20 -1.38 3.45
CA LEU A 27 -9.26 -1.42 4.57
C LEU A 27 -9.59 -2.62 5.46
N SER A 28 -8.58 -3.22 6.07
CA SER A 28 -8.74 -4.33 7.04
C SER A 28 -7.69 -4.24 8.13
N ASP A 29 -8.05 -4.55 9.36
CA ASP A 29 -7.12 -4.64 10.51
C ASP A 29 -6.49 -6.03 10.64
N ALA A 30 -7.11 -7.06 10.07
CA ALA A 30 -6.68 -8.45 10.16
C ALA A 30 -6.02 -8.96 8.86
N GLY A 31 -6.22 -8.24 7.75
CA GLY A 31 -5.82 -8.64 6.40
C GLY A 31 -7.03 -8.89 5.49
N ILE A 32 -6.85 -8.67 4.19
CA ILE A 32 -7.86 -8.88 3.15
C ILE A 32 -7.68 -10.26 2.54
N ASP A 33 -8.78 -11.00 2.39
CA ASP A 33 -8.81 -12.21 1.57
C ASP A 33 -8.70 -11.85 0.08
N LEU A 34 -7.52 -12.10 -0.49
CA LEU A 34 -7.24 -11.84 -1.89
C LEU A 34 -8.00 -12.74 -2.87
N ALA A 35 -8.65 -13.82 -2.42
CA ALA A 35 -9.55 -14.58 -3.28
C ALA A 35 -10.86 -13.81 -3.54
N ARG A 36 -11.28 -12.95 -2.59
CA ARG A 36 -12.59 -12.30 -2.57
C ARG A 36 -12.54 -10.77 -2.54
N TRP A 37 -11.34 -10.18 -2.65
CA TRP A 37 -11.15 -8.73 -2.46
C TRP A 37 -12.03 -7.83 -3.34
N LYS A 38 -12.43 -8.28 -4.53
CA LYS A 38 -13.33 -7.52 -5.42
C LYS A 38 -14.74 -7.43 -4.84
N GLU A 39 -15.28 -8.57 -4.41
CA GLU A 39 -16.59 -8.66 -3.73
C GLU A 39 -16.56 -7.83 -2.46
N LEU A 40 -15.54 -8.03 -1.61
CA LEU A 40 -15.37 -7.28 -0.36
C LEU A 40 -15.28 -5.77 -0.60
N ARG A 41 -14.65 -5.32 -1.70
CA ARG A 41 -14.59 -3.90 -2.04
C ARG A 41 -15.94 -3.35 -2.51
N GLU A 42 -16.79 -4.16 -3.12
CA GLU A 42 -18.14 -3.74 -3.51
C GLU A 42 -19.08 -3.68 -2.30
N GLU A 43 -18.93 -4.61 -1.36
CA GLU A 43 -19.77 -4.74 -0.16
C GLU A 43 -19.35 -3.81 0.98
N GLU A 44 -18.05 -3.71 1.24
CA GLU A 44 -17.46 -3.03 2.42
C GLU A 44 -16.58 -1.83 2.04
N GLY A 45 -16.43 -1.56 0.74
CA GLY A 45 -15.58 -0.48 0.27
C GLY A 45 -16.10 0.90 0.66
N GLU A 46 -15.16 1.78 0.94
CA GLU A 46 -15.42 3.18 1.25
C GLU A 46 -14.81 4.11 0.18
N VAL A 47 -15.18 5.40 0.22
CA VAL A 47 -14.66 6.39 -0.72
C VAL A 47 -13.14 6.50 -0.59
N ALA A 48 -12.44 6.56 -1.72
CA ALA A 48 -10.99 6.64 -1.74
C ALA A 48 -10.50 7.92 -1.02
N ASN A 49 -9.65 7.71 -0.02
CA ASN A 49 -8.93 8.76 0.67
C ASN A 49 -7.50 8.27 0.95
N LEU A 50 -6.53 8.84 0.24
CA LEU A 50 -5.15 8.38 0.27
C LEU A 50 -4.47 8.64 1.62
N GLU A 51 -4.82 9.73 2.30
CA GLU A 51 -4.27 10.03 3.62
C GLU A 51 -4.77 9.03 4.66
N LYS A 52 -6.09 8.78 4.69
CA LYS A 52 -6.69 7.75 5.55
C LYS A 52 -6.09 6.38 5.28
N PHE A 53 -5.89 6.03 4.01
CA PHE A 53 -5.26 4.78 3.60
C PHE A 53 -3.85 4.63 4.20
N ALA A 54 -2.99 5.64 4.02
CA ALA A 54 -1.63 5.60 4.54
C ALA A 54 -1.58 5.56 6.08
N GLN A 55 -2.50 6.29 6.74
CA GLN A 55 -2.64 6.24 8.20
C GLN A 55 -3.06 4.85 8.69
N HIS A 56 -4.03 4.22 8.03
CA HIS A 56 -4.48 2.86 8.38
C HIS A 56 -3.35 1.84 8.26
N VAL A 57 -2.63 1.90 7.14
CA VAL A 57 -1.56 0.96 6.79
C VAL A 57 -0.37 1.08 7.75
N HIS A 58 -0.07 2.27 8.26
CA HIS A 58 0.97 2.49 9.28
C HIS A 58 0.50 2.33 10.73
N GLY A 59 -0.76 2.66 11.02
CA GLY A 59 -1.31 2.73 12.38
C GLY A 59 -1.50 1.37 13.05
N ASN A 60 -1.31 0.27 12.33
CA ASN A 60 -1.37 -1.06 12.90
C ASN A 60 -0.05 -1.42 13.61
N HIS A 61 0.03 -1.08 14.90
CA HIS A 61 1.21 -1.30 15.74
C HIS A 61 1.65 -2.78 15.88
N PHE A 62 0.82 -3.75 15.48
CA PHE A 62 1.18 -5.17 15.49
C PHE A 62 2.00 -5.59 14.27
N ILE A 63 2.07 -4.74 13.23
CA ILE A 63 2.80 -5.01 11.99
C ILE A 63 4.02 -4.10 11.95
N PRO A 64 5.23 -4.64 12.24
CA PRO A 64 6.42 -3.80 12.40
C PRO A 64 6.95 -3.24 11.07
N ASN A 65 6.68 -3.92 9.95
CA ASN A 65 7.17 -3.54 8.63
C ASN A 65 6.00 -3.34 7.68
N THR A 66 5.89 -2.13 7.14
CA THR A 66 4.79 -1.74 6.26
C THR A 66 5.32 -1.28 4.92
N ALA A 67 4.68 -1.74 3.84
CA ALA A 67 5.00 -1.30 2.49
C ALA A 67 3.73 -0.92 1.72
N ILE A 68 3.81 0.17 0.96
CA ILE A 68 2.83 0.55 -0.06
C ILE A 68 3.38 0.11 -1.42
N VAL A 69 2.56 -0.64 -2.16
CA VAL A 69 2.84 -1.03 -3.53
C VAL A 69 2.04 -0.11 -4.45
N ASP A 70 2.72 0.86 -5.06
CA ASP A 70 2.11 1.77 -6.02
C ASP A 70 2.26 1.24 -7.44
N CYS A 71 1.18 0.67 -7.97
CA CYS A 71 1.07 0.22 -9.36
C CYS A 71 0.29 1.22 -10.25
N THR A 72 0.16 2.47 -9.82
CA THR A 72 -0.54 3.50 -10.59
C THR A 72 0.37 4.17 -11.63
N ALA A 73 -0.27 4.85 -12.59
CA ALA A 73 0.41 5.74 -13.51
C ALA A 73 0.23 7.23 -13.13
N ASP A 74 -0.31 7.50 -11.95
CA ASP A 74 -0.65 8.85 -11.49
C ASP A 74 0.59 9.53 -10.89
N PRO A 75 1.12 10.59 -11.51
CA PRO A 75 2.29 11.29 -10.98
C PRO A 75 2.02 11.97 -9.64
N GLY A 76 0.76 12.27 -9.30
CA GLY A 76 0.38 12.84 -8.01
C GLY A 76 0.71 11.92 -6.83
N ILE A 77 0.68 10.60 -7.05
CA ILE A 77 0.99 9.61 -6.01
C ILE A 77 2.47 9.67 -5.59
N ALA A 78 3.37 9.94 -6.55
CA ALA A 78 4.81 10.08 -6.27
C ALA A 78 5.13 11.25 -5.32
N GLY A 79 4.29 12.29 -5.30
CA GLY A 79 4.43 13.42 -4.36
C GLY A 79 4.29 13.02 -2.89
N HIS A 80 3.65 11.88 -2.59
CA HIS A 80 3.46 11.40 -1.22
C HIS A 80 4.58 10.49 -0.73
N TYR A 81 5.48 10.03 -1.61
CA TYR A 81 6.51 9.05 -1.26
C TYR A 81 7.42 9.55 -0.15
N TYR A 82 7.81 10.82 -0.18
CA TYR A 82 8.66 11.42 0.84
C TYR A 82 8.04 11.31 2.24
N ASP A 83 6.76 11.67 2.38
CA ASP A 83 6.06 11.62 3.65
C ASP A 83 5.84 10.18 4.13
N TRP A 84 5.55 9.25 3.22
CA TRP A 84 5.44 7.83 3.54
C TRP A 84 6.74 7.24 4.03
N LEU A 85 7.85 7.52 3.34
CA LEU A 85 9.19 7.07 3.74
C LEU A 85 9.59 7.65 5.10
N ARG A 86 9.31 8.93 5.37
CA ARG A 86 9.56 9.55 6.69
C ARG A 86 8.73 8.94 7.81
N LYS A 87 7.55 8.40 7.50
CA LYS A 87 6.71 7.64 8.44
C LYS A 87 7.14 6.18 8.57
N GLY A 88 8.22 5.75 7.92
CA GLY A 88 8.69 4.36 7.96
C GLY A 88 7.88 3.41 7.07
N ILE A 89 7.09 3.93 6.14
CA ILE A 89 6.37 3.13 5.15
C ILE A 89 7.27 2.96 3.93
N HIS A 90 7.63 1.72 3.61
CA HIS A 90 8.39 1.42 2.39
C HIS A 90 7.52 1.63 1.15
N VAL A 91 8.12 2.07 0.04
CA VAL A 91 7.42 2.25 -1.24
C VAL A 91 8.00 1.30 -2.28
N ILE A 92 7.14 0.51 -2.92
CA ILE A 92 7.48 -0.38 -4.03
C ILE A 92 6.69 0.10 -5.23
N THR A 93 7.36 0.47 -6.32
CA THR A 93 6.67 0.98 -7.52
C THR A 93 7.43 0.61 -8.80
N PRO A 94 6.74 0.25 -9.89
CA PRO A 94 7.34 0.21 -11.22
C PRO A 94 7.45 1.62 -11.85
N ASN A 95 6.92 2.66 -11.19
CA ASN A 95 6.92 4.03 -11.68
C ASN A 95 8.33 4.65 -11.67
N LYS A 96 9.02 4.58 -12.81
CA LYS A 96 10.38 5.15 -13.00
C LYS A 96 10.45 6.67 -12.79
N LYS A 97 9.31 7.39 -12.72
CA LYS A 97 9.30 8.86 -12.57
C LYS A 97 9.66 9.34 -11.17
N ALA A 98 9.53 8.50 -10.15
CA ALA A 98 9.99 8.84 -8.80
C ALA A 98 11.50 9.13 -8.74
N ASN A 99 12.28 8.51 -9.62
CA ASN A 99 13.73 8.72 -9.77
C ASN A 99 14.11 9.53 -11.02
N SER A 100 13.15 10.11 -11.74
CA SER A 100 13.43 10.93 -12.95
C SER A 100 12.60 12.22 -13.03
N GLY A 101 12.00 12.65 -11.92
CA GLY A 101 11.46 14.00 -11.74
C GLY A 101 12.58 15.06 -11.67
N PRO A 102 12.22 16.35 -11.70
CA PRO A 102 13.18 17.45 -11.52
C PRO A 102 14.02 17.24 -10.25
N LEU A 103 15.34 17.49 -10.33
CA LEU A 103 16.34 17.27 -9.26
C LEU A 103 15.97 17.94 -7.92
N ASP A 104 15.09 18.92 -7.97
CA ASP A 104 14.53 19.70 -6.88
C ASP A 104 13.52 18.94 -5.99
N GLN A 105 13.06 17.75 -6.40
CA GLN A 105 12.15 16.91 -5.60
C GLN A 105 12.86 15.79 -4.82
N VAL A 106 14.19 15.67 -4.94
CA VAL A 106 15.00 14.68 -4.21
C VAL A 106 15.96 15.42 -3.28
N LYS A 107 15.45 15.85 -2.11
CA LYS A 107 16.26 16.38 -1.01
C LYS A 107 15.83 15.80 0.33
#